data_AF-A0AAV8RUE5-F1
#
_entry.id   AF-A0AAV8RUE5-F1
#
_cell.length_a   1.000
_cell.length_b   1.000
_cell.length_c   1.000
_cell.angle_alpha   90.00
_cell.angle_beta   90.00
_cell.angle_gamma   90.00
#
_symmetry.space_group_name_H-M   'P 1'
#
loop_
_entity.id
_entity.type
_entity.pdbx_description
1 polymer ?
#
loop_
_entity_poly.entity_id
_entity_poly.type
_entity_poly.pdbx_seq_one_letter_code
_entity_poly.pdbx_strand_id
1 'polypeptide(L)'
;MAAARVLLRRGSAVARGLLPANGPPATAAASSAALFLQSQLHSSQTDSAAAAAKPKRTKTFSIYRWNPDHPEKPQLQHYEIDLGECGPMVLDALIKIKNEIDPSLTFRRSCREGICGSCAMNINGDNGLACLTKIPSSSAATTITPLPHMYVIKDLVVDMTNFYSQYKSVEPWLKRKDPPPIPGKEVPQSKKDRAKLDGMYECILCACCSTSCPSYWWNPEAYLGPAALLHAHRWIQDSRDQYTKERLDAVNDEFKLYRCHTIMNCAHACPKGLNPAKQIESIKKLQLR
;
A
#
# COMPACT_ATOMS: atom_id res chain seq x y z
N MET A 1 -36.41 31.67 -15.34
CA MET A 1 -37.15 31.40 -14.08
C MET A 1 -36.31 30.51 -13.18
N ALA A 2 -36.65 30.42 -11.89
CA ALA A 2 -35.89 29.81 -10.79
C ALA A 2 -34.59 30.54 -10.43
N ALA A 3 -34.67 31.37 -9.39
CA ALA A 3 -33.54 32.03 -8.74
C ALA A 3 -33.25 31.36 -7.39
N ALA A 4 -31.99 31.38 -6.96
CA ALA A 4 -31.59 30.99 -5.61
C ALA A 4 -31.19 32.23 -4.81
N ARG A 5 -31.53 32.30 -3.51
CA ARG A 5 -30.61 32.74 -2.43
C ARG A 5 -31.23 32.76 -1.02
N VAL A 6 -30.38 32.36 -0.06
CA VAL A 6 -30.21 32.89 1.31
C VAL A 6 -31.36 32.76 2.32
N LEU A 7 -31.06 32.02 3.40
CA LEU A 7 -31.60 32.27 4.73
C LEU A 7 -30.46 32.67 5.67
N LEU A 8 -30.52 33.91 6.15
CA LEU A 8 -29.72 34.46 7.25
C LEU A 8 -30.69 34.82 8.37
N ARG A 9 -30.45 34.36 9.60
CA ARG A 9 -31.05 34.95 10.80
C ARG A 9 -30.02 35.08 11.92
N ARG A 10 -29.69 36.34 12.23
CA ARG A 10 -29.19 36.77 13.55
C ARG A 10 -30.37 37.34 14.34
N GLY A 11 -30.35 37.22 15.66
CA GLY A 11 -31.28 37.87 16.59
C GLY A 11 -30.77 37.71 18.02
N SER A 12 -30.78 38.78 18.83
CA SER A 12 -30.07 38.87 20.11
C SER A 12 -30.72 39.87 21.07
N ALA A 13 -30.89 39.50 22.35
CA ALA A 13 -31.09 40.33 23.57
C ALA A 13 -31.19 39.35 24.78
N VAL A 14 -30.51 39.47 25.95
CA VAL A 14 -30.34 40.57 26.95
C VAL A 14 -31.64 40.76 27.77
N ALA A 15 -31.70 40.72 29.12
CA ALA A 15 -30.75 41.15 30.18
C ALA A 15 -30.89 40.47 31.58
N ARG A 16 -29.85 40.65 32.45
CA ARG A 16 -29.78 40.87 33.94
C ARG A 16 -30.73 40.10 34.91
N GLY A 17 -30.33 39.60 36.11
CA GLY A 17 -29.07 39.62 36.91
C GLY A 17 -28.99 38.36 37.82
N LEU A 18 -28.53 38.29 39.09
CA LEU A 18 -27.92 39.19 40.11
C LEU A 18 -27.11 38.33 41.15
N LEU A 19 -26.32 38.95 42.05
CA LEU A 19 -25.60 38.35 43.22
C LEU A 19 -25.56 39.39 44.39
N PRO A 20 -25.51 39.01 45.69
CA PRO A 20 -24.26 38.66 46.45
C PRO A 20 -24.41 37.45 47.41
N ALA A 21 -23.41 36.62 47.73
CA ALA A 21 -22.19 36.81 48.55
C ALA A 21 -22.41 36.90 50.09
N ASN A 22 -21.69 36.07 50.88
CA ASN A 22 -21.02 36.46 52.14
C ASN A 22 -20.11 35.36 52.72
N GLY A 23 -19.09 35.81 53.47
CA GLY A 23 -18.02 35.00 54.07
C GLY A 23 -17.92 35.12 55.61
N PRO A 24 -16.71 34.97 56.20
CA PRO A 24 -16.49 34.20 57.45
C PRO A 24 -16.37 35.07 58.72
N PRO A 25 -16.02 34.50 59.90
CA PRO A 25 -14.59 34.36 60.28
C PRO A 25 -14.25 33.11 61.14
N ALA A 26 -13.01 33.04 61.65
CA ALA A 26 -12.46 31.95 62.48
C ALA A 26 -11.78 32.48 63.77
N THR A 27 -11.70 31.67 64.85
CA THR A 27 -10.77 31.89 65.99
C THR A 27 -10.45 30.63 66.85
N ALA A 28 -9.16 30.36 67.00
CA ALA A 28 -8.38 29.89 68.19
C ALA A 28 -8.89 28.88 69.26
N ALA A 29 -8.20 27.72 69.31
CA ALA A 29 -7.43 27.10 70.42
C ALA A 29 -7.94 26.94 71.87
N ALA A 30 -7.89 25.70 72.40
CA ALA A 30 -7.36 25.30 73.73
C ALA A 30 -7.16 23.75 73.84
N SER A 31 -6.53 23.25 74.91
CA SER A 31 -5.90 21.91 75.02
C SER A 31 -6.50 20.99 76.09
N SER A 32 -6.42 19.64 75.95
CA SER A 32 -5.84 18.72 76.98
C SER A 32 -5.98 17.20 76.73
N ALA A 33 -4.89 16.49 77.04
CA ALA A 33 -4.77 15.10 77.57
C ALA A 33 -5.18 13.87 76.71
N ALA A 34 -4.50 12.75 77.00
CA ALA A 34 -4.40 11.56 76.15
C ALA A 34 -5.14 10.31 76.69
N LEU A 35 -5.40 9.37 75.79
CA LEU A 35 -5.60 7.95 76.12
C LEU A 35 -4.98 7.07 75.02
N PHE A 36 -4.21 6.06 75.44
CA PHE A 36 -3.61 5.05 74.57
C PHE A 36 -4.67 4.12 73.98
N LEU A 37 -4.54 3.74 72.71
CA LEU A 37 -5.08 2.47 72.19
C LEU A 37 -4.15 1.90 71.09
N GLN A 38 -4.13 0.57 70.98
CA GLN A 38 -3.02 -0.20 70.37
C GLN A 38 -3.03 -0.20 68.84
N SER A 39 -1.84 -0.14 68.22
CA SER A 39 -1.67 -0.34 66.78
C SER A 39 -1.76 -1.82 66.40
N GLN A 40 -2.91 -2.27 65.90
CA GLN A 40 -3.03 -3.56 65.22
C GLN A 40 -2.58 -3.44 63.75
N LEU A 41 -1.39 -3.97 63.46
CA LEU A 41 -0.90 -4.16 62.10
C LEU A 41 -1.81 -5.17 61.35
N HIS A 42 -2.72 -4.67 60.53
CA HIS A 42 -3.41 -5.50 59.55
C HIS A 42 -2.46 -5.83 58.40
N SER A 43 -1.94 -7.05 58.38
CA SER A 43 -1.24 -7.58 57.22
C SER A 43 -2.24 -7.79 56.08
N SER A 44 -2.25 -6.88 55.11
CA SER A 44 -2.95 -7.09 53.85
C SER A 44 -2.25 -8.22 53.07
N GLN A 45 -2.79 -9.43 53.14
CA GLN A 45 -2.46 -10.47 52.17
C GLN A 45 -2.99 -10.01 50.81
N THR A 46 -2.08 -9.58 49.94
CA THR A 46 -2.40 -9.37 48.53
C THR A 46 -2.44 -10.74 47.85
N ASP A 47 -3.64 -11.28 47.69
CA ASP A 47 -3.84 -12.45 46.83
C ASP A 47 -3.28 -12.14 45.44
N SER A 48 -2.27 -12.92 45.03
CA SER A 48 -1.73 -12.87 43.68
C SER A 48 -2.73 -13.50 42.73
N ALA A 49 -3.73 -12.72 42.34
CA ALA A 49 -4.62 -13.07 41.24
C ALA A 49 -3.77 -13.20 39.98
N ALA A 50 -3.40 -14.45 39.63
CA ALA A 50 -2.71 -14.76 38.39
C ALA A 50 -3.52 -14.16 37.23
N ALA A 51 -2.93 -13.20 36.53
CA ALA A 51 -3.62 -12.46 35.49
C ALA A 51 -4.11 -13.44 34.41
N ALA A 52 -5.43 -13.64 34.32
CA ALA A 52 -6.03 -14.57 33.39
C ALA A 52 -5.54 -14.23 31.98
N ALA A 53 -4.85 -15.19 31.34
CA ALA A 53 -4.27 -15.00 30.02
C ALA A 53 -5.38 -14.57 29.04
N LYS A 54 -5.18 -13.45 28.35
CA LYS A 54 -6.15 -12.97 27.35
C LYS A 54 -6.36 -14.09 26.31
N PRO A 55 -7.60 -14.33 25.87
CA PRO A 55 -7.85 -15.37 24.87
C PRO A 55 -7.06 -15.06 23.60
N LYS A 56 -6.18 -15.99 23.22
CA LYS A 56 -5.30 -15.83 22.05
C LYS A 56 -6.14 -15.66 20.79
N ARG A 57 -5.83 -14.64 19.99
CA ARG A 57 -6.56 -14.36 18.74
C ARG A 57 -5.83 -14.98 17.57
N THR A 58 -5.79 -16.31 17.55
CA THR A 58 -5.01 -17.07 16.57
C THR A 58 -5.54 -16.90 15.15
N LYS A 59 -4.63 -16.81 14.18
CA LYS A 59 -4.89 -16.74 12.74
C LYS A 59 -3.92 -17.64 11.98
N THR A 60 -4.47 -18.49 11.13
CA THR A 60 -3.66 -19.35 10.24
C THR A 60 -3.29 -18.63 8.95
N PHE A 61 -2.03 -18.72 8.55
CA PHE A 61 -1.50 -18.31 7.26
C PHE A 61 -1.04 -19.54 6.48
N SER A 62 -1.50 -19.70 5.25
CA SER A 62 -1.13 -20.81 4.34
C SER A 62 -0.19 -20.26 3.28
N ILE A 63 1.12 -20.46 3.47
CA ILE A 63 2.15 -19.77 2.69
C ILE A 63 2.83 -20.73 1.71
N TYR A 64 2.94 -20.32 0.46
CA TYR A 64 3.72 -21.04 -0.55
C TYR A 64 5.19 -21.15 -0.13
N ARG A 65 5.71 -22.38 -0.15
CA ARG A 65 7.11 -22.72 0.11
C ARG A 65 7.72 -23.42 -1.09
N TRP A 66 8.94 -23.02 -1.44
CA TRP A 66 9.80 -23.75 -2.38
C TRP A 66 11.25 -23.34 -2.19
N ASN A 67 12.16 -24.31 -2.21
CA ASN A 67 13.59 -24.09 -1.97
C ASN A 67 14.43 -24.63 -3.14
N PRO A 68 15.23 -23.81 -3.86
CA PRO A 68 16.10 -24.30 -4.93
C PRO A 68 17.19 -25.26 -4.43
N ASP A 69 17.62 -25.10 -3.17
CA ASP A 69 18.68 -25.92 -2.56
C ASP A 69 18.20 -27.36 -2.27
N HIS A 70 16.88 -27.55 -2.13
CA HIS A 70 16.20 -28.82 -1.86
C HIS A 70 14.94 -28.88 -2.75
N PRO A 71 15.08 -29.26 -4.04
CA PRO A 71 14.07 -29.02 -5.08
C PRO A 71 12.90 -30.03 -5.04
N GLU A 72 12.23 -30.10 -3.90
CA GLU A 72 10.94 -30.78 -3.75
C GLU A 72 9.82 -30.00 -4.45
N LYS A 73 8.64 -30.63 -4.55
CA LYS A 73 7.46 -29.96 -5.12
C LYS A 73 7.04 -28.79 -4.21
N PRO A 74 6.67 -27.63 -4.77
CA PRO A 74 6.13 -26.53 -3.98
C PRO A 74 4.91 -26.95 -3.16
N GLN A 75 4.81 -26.45 -1.93
CA GLN A 75 3.72 -26.78 -1.00
C GLN A 75 3.20 -25.54 -0.27
N LEU A 76 2.00 -25.64 0.31
CA LEU A 76 1.51 -24.67 1.26
C LEU A 76 1.88 -25.13 2.67
N GLN A 77 2.62 -24.31 3.41
CA GLN A 77 2.92 -24.53 4.82
C GLN A 77 2.01 -23.63 5.67
N HIS A 78 1.47 -24.19 6.75
CA HIS A 78 0.58 -23.49 7.66
C HIS A 78 1.34 -22.93 8.87
N TYR A 79 1.08 -21.67 9.20
CA TYR A 79 1.61 -21.00 10.39
C TYR A 79 0.48 -20.38 11.18
N GLU A 80 0.46 -20.61 12.49
CA GLU A 80 -0.50 -19.99 13.41
C GLU A 80 0.14 -18.80 14.12
N ILE A 81 -0.54 -17.65 14.09
CA ILE A 81 -0.06 -16.40 14.68
C ILE A 81 -1.11 -15.84 15.63
N ASP A 82 -0.70 -15.52 16.86
CA ASP A 82 -1.54 -14.74 17.76
C ASP A 82 -1.59 -13.28 17.31
N LEU A 83 -2.75 -12.84 16.84
CA LEU A 83 -3.00 -11.47 16.43
C LEU A 83 -3.12 -10.49 17.62
N GLY A 84 -2.97 -10.94 18.86
CA GLY A 84 -2.71 -10.08 20.02
C GLY A 84 -1.27 -9.54 20.07
N GLU A 85 -0.32 -10.25 19.45
CA GLU A 85 1.12 -9.97 19.48
C GLU A 85 1.71 -9.73 18.08
N CYS A 86 0.86 -9.32 17.13
CA CYS A 86 1.21 -9.07 15.73
C CYS A 86 0.70 -7.71 15.28
N GLY A 87 1.46 -7.04 14.40
CA GLY A 87 1.00 -5.85 13.70
C GLY A 87 -0.21 -6.12 12.78
N PRO A 88 -0.92 -5.08 12.34
CA PRO A 88 -2.19 -5.23 11.62
C PRO A 88 -2.05 -5.67 10.14
N MET A 89 -0.85 -5.65 9.57
CA MET A 89 -0.61 -5.92 8.14
C MET A 89 -0.06 -7.33 7.91
N VAL A 90 -0.30 -7.88 6.72
CA VAL A 90 0.22 -9.20 6.33
C VAL A 90 1.76 -9.25 6.38
N LEU A 91 2.44 -8.14 6.09
CA LEU A 91 3.90 -8.06 6.24
C LEU A 91 4.35 -8.23 7.70
N ASP A 92 3.58 -7.74 8.67
CA ASP A 92 3.91 -7.87 10.08
C ASP A 92 3.87 -9.35 10.50
N ALA A 93 2.85 -10.09 10.03
CA ALA A 93 2.76 -11.54 10.22
C ALA A 93 3.90 -12.30 9.53
N LEU A 94 4.26 -11.96 8.29
CA LEU A 94 5.40 -12.57 7.59
C LEU A 94 6.74 -12.34 8.32
N ILE A 95 6.95 -11.14 8.88
CA ILE A 95 8.13 -10.83 9.69
C ILE A 95 8.10 -11.60 11.02
N LYS A 96 6.95 -11.68 11.70
CA LYS A 96 6.79 -12.45 12.93
C LYS A 96 7.08 -13.94 12.72
N ILE A 97 6.50 -14.55 11.68
CA ILE A 97 6.78 -15.93 11.29
C ILE A 97 8.29 -16.13 11.08
N LYS A 98 8.94 -15.26 10.28
CA LYS A 98 10.38 -15.40 10.00
C LYS A 98 11.26 -15.24 11.24
N ASN A 99 10.92 -14.32 12.13
CA ASN A 99 11.76 -14.01 13.29
C ASN A 99 11.59 -15.01 14.43
N GLU A 100 10.39 -15.57 14.62
CA GLU A 100 10.00 -16.29 15.84
C GLU A 100 9.67 -17.78 15.61
N ILE A 101 9.36 -18.19 14.37
CA ILE A 101 8.85 -19.55 14.07
C ILE A 101 9.71 -20.26 13.02
N ASP A 102 9.96 -19.64 11.88
CA ASP A 102 10.65 -20.24 10.74
C ASP A 102 11.57 -19.24 10.02
N PRO A 103 12.84 -19.13 10.46
CA PRO A 103 13.85 -18.30 9.81
C PRO A 103 14.13 -18.64 8.35
N SER A 104 13.71 -19.79 7.82
CA SER A 104 13.89 -20.14 6.40
C SER A 104 12.92 -19.38 5.47
N LEU A 105 11.78 -18.91 5.98
CA LEU A 105 10.75 -18.23 5.18
C LEU A 105 11.33 -17.00 4.47
N THR A 106 11.26 -16.98 3.13
CA THR A 106 11.94 -15.97 2.31
C THR A 106 10.96 -15.10 1.51
N PHE A 107 11.08 -13.77 1.64
CA PHE A 107 10.27 -12.78 0.93
C PHE A 107 11.02 -11.45 0.80
N ARG A 108 10.67 -10.64 -0.20
CA ARG A 108 11.22 -9.28 -0.37
C ARG A 108 10.39 -8.26 0.43
N ARG A 109 11.08 -7.35 1.14
CA ARG A 109 10.49 -6.21 1.86
C ARG A 109 11.51 -5.08 2.07
N SER A 110 11.04 -3.84 2.10
CA SER A 110 11.87 -2.67 2.46
C SER A 110 11.05 -1.59 3.18
N CYS A 111 10.34 -0.71 2.46
CA CYS A 111 9.80 0.54 3.01
C CYS A 111 8.68 0.43 4.05
N ARG A 112 8.04 -0.73 4.26
CA ARG A 112 6.88 -0.96 5.16
C ARG A 112 5.64 -0.02 5.02
N GLU A 113 5.66 0.97 4.13
CA GLU A 113 4.59 1.97 3.91
C GLU A 113 4.05 2.05 2.47
N GLY A 114 4.31 1.05 1.63
CA GLY A 114 3.71 0.96 0.29
C GLY A 114 4.24 1.92 -0.77
N ILE A 115 5.51 2.32 -0.70
CA ILE A 115 6.19 3.18 -1.69
C ILE A 115 7.27 2.47 -2.52
N CYS A 116 7.97 1.47 -1.99
CA CYS A 116 9.09 0.79 -2.71
C CYS A 116 8.67 -0.37 -3.64
N GLY A 117 7.42 -0.83 -3.57
CA GLY A 117 6.91 -1.96 -4.36
C GLY A 117 7.45 -3.35 -4.03
N SER A 118 8.48 -3.50 -3.18
CA SER A 118 9.22 -4.78 -3.03
C SER A 118 8.44 -5.95 -2.44
N CYS A 119 7.39 -5.71 -1.65
CA CYS A 119 6.58 -6.75 -0.99
C CYS A 119 5.28 -7.07 -1.75
N ALA A 120 5.34 -6.96 -3.07
CA ALA A 120 4.29 -7.39 -3.98
C ALA A 120 4.18 -8.92 -4.00
N MET A 121 2.98 -9.44 -3.74
CA MET A 121 2.66 -10.87 -3.73
C MET A 121 1.16 -11.07 -3.91
N ASN A 122 0.72 -12.32 -4.02
CA ASN A 122 -0.70 -12.67 -4.09
C ASN A 122 -1.21 -13.09 -2.70
N ILE A 123 -2.29 -12.47 -2.23
CA ILE A 123 -2.87 -12.67 -0.90
C ILE A 123 -4.37 -12.95 -1.09
N ASN A 124 -4.82 -14.13 -0.69
CA ASN A 124 -6.20 -14.61 -0.90
C ASN A 124 -6.69 -14.56 -2.37
N GLY A 125 -5.79 -14.67 -3.35
CA GLY A 125 -6.12 -14.61 -4.78
C GLY A 125 -5.88 -13.25 -5.42
N ASP A 126 -5.76 -12.17 -4.62
CA ASP A 126 -5.53 -10.81 -5.11
C ASP A 126 -4.06 -10.39 -5.02
N ASN A 127 -3.54 -9.75 -6.07
CA ASN A 127 -2.19 -9.17 -6.04
C ASN A 127 -2.21 -7.85 -5.26
N GLY A 128 -1.32 -7.73 -4.26
CA GLY A 128 -1.21 -6.54 -3.42
C GLY A 128 0.16 -6.40 -2.77
N LEU A 129 0.32 -5.35 -1.94
CA LEU A 129 1.52 -5.15 -1.13
C LEU A 129 1.26 -5.65 0.28
N ALA A 130 2.04 -6.61 0.78
CA ALA A 130 1.85 -7.16 2.12
C ALA A 130 1.89 -6.09 3.24
N CYS A 131 2.59 -4.97 3.03
CA CYS A 131 2.63 -3.84 3.97
C CYS A 131 1.39 -2.94 3.98
N LEU A 132 0.51 -3.04 2.99
CA LEU A 132 -0.76 -2.29 2.94
C LEU A 132 -1.98 -3.21 3.11
N THR A 133 -1.84 -4.51 2.82
CA THR A 133 -2.89 -5.50 3.03
C THR A 133 -3.05 -5.80 4.51
N LYS A 134 -4.19 -5.37 5.10
CA LYS A 134 -4.57 -5.71 6.47
C LYS A 134 -4.80 -7.22 6.60
N ILE A 135 -4.47 -7.78 7.76
CA ILE A 135 -4.81 -9.16 8.10
C ILE A 135 -6.36 -9.27 8.18
N PRO A 136 -7.01 -10.17 7.42
CA PRO A 136 -8.46 -10.31 7.45
C PRO A 136 -8.97 -10.76 8.83
N SER A 137 -10.06 -10.15 9.30
CA SER A 137 -10.72 -10.49 10.57
C SER A 137 -11.42 -11.85 10.57
N SER A 138 -11.66 -12.44 9.40
CA SER A 138 -12.20 -13.80 9.24
C SER A 138 -11.26 -14.84 9.86
N SER A 139 -11.85 -15.89 10.47
CA SER A 139 -11.13 -17.05 11.00
C SER A 139 -10.54 -17.95 9.90
N ALA A 140 -11.04 -17.88 8.67
CA ALA A 140 -10.53 -18.67 7.54
C ALA A 140 -9.03 -18.38 7.30
N ALA A 141 -8.24 -19.40 6.95
CA ALA A 141 -6.82 -19.24 6.71
C ALA A 141 -6.54 -18.20 5.59
N THR A 142 -5.51 -17.37 5.78
CA THR A 142 -5.07 -16.42 4.75
C THR A 142 -3.99 -17.07 3.89
N THR A 143 -4.29 -17.29 2.61
CA THR A 143 -3.36 -17.90 1.66
C THR A 143 -2.44 -16.84 1.06
N ILE A 144 -1.13 -17.09 1.06
CA ILE A 144 -0.11 -16.20 0.50
C ILE A 144 0.72 -16.97 -0.52
N THR A 145 0.76 -16.47 -1.76
CA THR A 145 1.54 -17.07 -2.86
C THR A 145 2.38 -16.01 -3.56
N PRO A 146 3.39 -16.39 -4.37
CA PRO A 146 4.20 -15.44 -5.13
C PRO A 146 3.35 -14.66 -6.15
N LEU A 147 3.95 -13.67 -6.83
CA LEU A 147 3.24 -13.03 -7.95
C LEU A 147 2.89 -14.06 -9.04
N PRO A 148 1.64 -14.13 -9.54
CA PRO A 148 1.19 -15.20 -10.43
C PRO A 148 1.94 -15.25 -11.76
N HIS A 149 2.16 -16.48 -12.23
CA HIS A 149 2.77 -16.79 -13.53
C HIS A 149 4.19 -16.22 -13.73
N MET A 150 4.97 -16.20 -12.65
CA MET A 150 6.37 -15.78 -12.63
C MET A 150 7.25 -16.95 -12.17
N TYR A 151 8.49 -17.04 -12.67
CA TYR A 151 9.47 -18.00 -12.14
C TYR A 151 9.80 -17.68 -10.68
N VAL A 152 9.71 -18.68 -9.80
CA VAL A 152 10.05 -18.55 -8.38
C VAL A 152 11.53 -18.82 -8.18
N ILE A 153 12.21 -17.93 -7.45
CA ILE A 153 13.60 -18.08 -7.03
C ILE A 153 13.68 -18.82 -5.69
N LYS A 154 12.84 -18.45 -4.71
CA LYS A 154 12.70 -19.11 -3.40
C LYS A 154 11.45 -18.57 -2.68
N ASP A 155 10.61 -19.44 -2.12
CA ASP A 155 9.38 -19.07 -1.41
C ASP A 155 8.56 -17.99 -2.13
N LEU A 156 8.38 -16.80 -1.54
CA LEU A 156 7.59 -15.70 -2.10
C LEU A 156 8.41 -14.75 -3.01
N VAL A 157 9.63 -15.15 -3.39
CA VAL A 157 10.55 -14.34 -4.20
C VAL A 157 10.55 -14.83 -5.64
N VAL A 158 10.04 -14.00 -6.55
CA VAL A 158 10.02 -14.27 -8.01
C VAL A 158 11.19 -13.62 -8.75
N ASP A 159 11.52 -14.12 -9.94
CA ASP A 159 12.38 -13.43 -10.89
C ASP A 159 11.63 -12.25 -11.54
N MET A 160 12.25 -11.08 -11.52
CA MET A 160 11.71 -9.82 -12.05
C MET A 160 12.47 -9.34 -13.29
N THR A 161 13.44 -10.11 -13.78
CA THR A 161 14.38 -9.71 -14.84
C THR A 161 13.66 -9.30 -16.13
N ASN A 162 12.70 -10.12 -16.60
CA ASN A 162 11.91 -9.78 -17.79
C ASN A 162 11.10 -8.48 -17.60
N PHE A 163 10.44 -8.33 -16.46
CA PHE A 163 9.65 -7.13 -16.13
C PHE A 163 10.49 -5.85 -16.16
N TYR A 164 11.72 -5.89 -15.60
CA TYR A 164 12.64 -4.74 -15.67
C TYR A 164 13.22 -4.53 -17.07
N SER A 165 13.43 -5.59 -17.85
CA SER A 165 13.85 -5.50 -19.26
C SER A 165 12.81 -4.76 -20.11
N GLN A 166 11.53 -5.11 -19.98
CA GLN A 166 10.43 -4.43 -20.68
C GLN A 166 10.21 -2.99 -20.22
N TYR A 167 10.41 -2.69 -18.92
CA TYR A 167 10.45 -1.31 -18.45
C TYR A 167 11.61 -0.53 -19.08
N LYS A 168 12.79 -1.13 -19.24
CA LYS A 168 13.93 -0.51 -19.92
C LYS A 168 13.66 -0.29 -21.42
N SER A 169 12.98 -1.21 -22.10
CA SER A 169 12.75 -1.15 -23.56
C SER A 169 11.77 -0.05 -24.00
N VAL A 170 10.99 0.55 -23.08
CA VAL A 170 10.17 1.75 -23.39
C VAL A 170 10.93 3.08 -23.22
N GLU A 171 12.25 3.01 -23.02
CA GLU A 171 13.18 4.13 -22.82
C GLU A 171 12.68 5.19 -21.83
N PRO A 172 12.53 4.84 -20.54
CA PRO A 172 11.75 5.62 -19.57
C PRO A 172 12.51 6.84 -18.99
N TRP A 173 13.18 7.61 -19.84
CA TRP A 173 13.86 8.87 -19.54
C TRP A 173 13.45 9.96 -20.53
N LEU A 174 13.72 11.23 -20.18
CA LEU A 174 13.41 12.38 -21.04
C LEU A 174 14.30 12.37 -22.29
N LYS A 175 13.70 12.42 -23.48
CA LYS A 175 14.41 12.54 -24.75
C LYS A 175 14.06 13.85 -25.45
N ARG A 176 15.08 14.58 -25.90
CA ARG A 176 14.97 15.83 -26.64
C ARG A 176 15.86 15.81 -27.88
N LYS A 177 15.39 16.42 -28.96
CA LYS A 177 16.12 16.65 -30.20
C LYS A 177 16.93 17.95 -30.11
N ASP A 178 16.37 18.93 -29.40
CA ASP A 178 16.96 20.26 -29.20
C ASP A 178 17.43 20.44 -27.74
N PRO A 179 18.46 21.28 -27.50
CA PRO A 179 18.82 21.70 -26.14
C PRO A 179 17.64 22.39 -25.40
N PRO A 180 17.75 22.63 -24.08
CA PRO A 180 16.81 23.49 -23.37
C PRO A 180 16.72 24.88 -24.03
N PRO A 181 15.53 25.51 -24.11
CA PRO A 181 15.37 26.80 -24.81
C PRO A 181 16.24 27.94 -24.26
N ILE A 182 16.64 27.85 -22.99
CA ILE A 182 17.56 28.77 -22.33
C ILE A 182 18.67 27.92 -21.70
N PRO A 183 19.95 28.08 -22.10
CA PRO A 183 21.07 27.37 -21.48
C PRO A 183 21.13 27.57 -19.97
N GLY A 184 21.36 26.48 -19.22
CA GLY A 184 21.45 26.52 -17.76
C GLY A 184 20.12 26.74 -17.01
N LYS A 185 18.96 26.66 -17.69
CA LYS A 185 17.63 26.75 -17.09
C LYS A 185 16.81 25.47 -17.25
N GLU A 186 15.78 25.37 -16.42
CA GLU A 186 14.76 24.35 -16.50
C GLU A 186 13.98 24.39 -17.83
N VAL A 187 13.51 23.23 -18.30
CA VAL A 187 12.59 23.16 -19.45
C VAL A 187 11.18 23.55 -18.98
N PRO A 188 10.57 24.63 -19.51
CA PRO A 188 9.26 25.07 -19.06
C PRO A 188 8.17 24.01 -19.28
N GLN A 189 7.25 23.90 -18.32
CA GLN A 189 6.06 23.05 -18.42
C GLN A 189 4.88 23.75 -17.76
N SER A 190 3.74 23.83 -18.45
CA SER A 190 2.54 24.44 -17.89
C SER A 190 1.92 23.55 -16.80
N LYS A 191 1.18 24.13 -15.86
CA LYS A 191 0.41 23.34 -14.86
C LYS A 191 -0.54 22.35 -15.53
N LYS A 192 -1.14 22.74 -16.67
CA LYS A 192 -2.05 21.90 -17.46
C LYS A 192 -1.33 20.70 -18.09
N ASP A 193 -0.10 20.88 -18.56
CA ASP A 193 0.70 19.79 -19.12
C ASP A 193 1.26 18.87 -18.04
N ARG A 194 1.75 19.43 -16.92
CA ARG A 194 2.18 18.65 -15.76
C ARG A 194 1.05 17.76 -15.23
N ALA A 195 -0.18 18.26 -15.18
CA ALA A 195 -1.35 17.50 -14.73
C ALA A 195 -1.70 16.29 -15.62
N LYS A 196 -1.25 16.24 -16.89
CA LYS A 196 -1.41 15.06 -17.75
C LYS A 196 -0.62 13.84 -17.24
N LEU A 197 0.38 14.06 -16.38
CA LEU A 197 1.24 13.01 -15.85
C LEU A 197 0.66 12.34 -14.59
N ASP A 198 -0.32 12.98 -13.93
CA ASP A 198 -0.95 12.46 -12.71
C ASP A 198 -1.72 11.16 -13.01
N GLY A 199 -1.61 10.18 -12.11
CA GLY A 199 -2.09 8.82 -12.34
C GLY A 199 -1.16 7.96 -13.23
N MET A 200 0.11 8.35 -13.37
CA MET A 200 1.15 7.59 -14.07
C MET A 200 2.54 7.67 -13.42
N TYR A 201 3.03 8.86 -13.03
CA TYR A 201 4.38 8.96 -12.43
C TYR A 201 4.47 8.35 -11.02
N GLU A 202 3.32 8.12 -10.37
CA GLU A 202 3.16 7.52 -9.05
C GLU A 202 3.31 5.98 -9.06
N CYS A 203 3.59 5.39 -10.23
CA CYS A 203 3.83 3.96 -10.37
C CYS A 203 5.13 3.54 -9.68
N ILE A 204 5.02 2.56 -8.77
CA ILE A 204 6.12 2.07 -7.92
C ILE A 204 6.80 0.80 -8.45
N LEU A 205 6.59 0.44 -9.73
CA LEU A 205 7.16 -0.74 -10.39
C LEU A 205 7.01 -2.08 -9.63
N CYS A 206 5.91 -2.24 -8.88
CA CYS A 206 5.62 -3.43 -8.06
C CYS A 206 5.13 -4.68 -8.83
N ALA A 207 4.99 -4.60 -10.15
CA ALA A 207 4.45 -5.65 -11.05
C ALA A 207 3.03 -6.20 -10.77
N CYS A 208 2.37 -5.94 -9.63
CA CYS A 208 1.03 -6.46 -9.26
C CYS A 208 0.01 -6.42 -10.41
N CYS A 209 -0.02 -5.32 -11.18
CA CYS A 209 -0.93 -5.09 -12.28
C CYS A 209 -0.61 -5.91 -13.56
N SER A 210 0.65 -6.28 -13.76
CA SER A 210 1.09 -7.09 -14.92
C SER A 210 0.93 -8.57 -14.61
N THR A 211 1.31 -8.98 -13.41
CA THR A 211 1.11 -10.35 -12.91
C THR A 211 -0.33 -10.64 -12.49
N SER A 212 -1.28 -9.71 -12.66
CA SER A 212 -2.73 -9.97 -12.59
C SER A 212 -3.39 -10.06 -13.97
N CYS A 213 -2.64 -9.82 -15.06
CA CYS A 213 -3.18 -9.71 -16.41
C CYS A 213 -3.01 -11.03 -17.19
N PRO A 214 -4.09 -11.74 -17.56
CA PRO A 214 -3.99 -13.00 -18.29
C PRO A 214 -3.24 -12.89 -19.62
N SER A 215 -3.38 -11.78 -20.35
CA SER A 215 -2.60 -11.54 -21.58
C SER A 215 -1.09 -11.57 -21.35
N TYR A 216 -0.63 -11.15 -20.17
CA TYR A 216 0.77 -11.13 -19.77
C TYR A 216 1.24 -12.51 -19.27
N TRP A 217 0.37 -13.29 -18.64
CA TRP A 217 0.65 -14.71 -18.33
C TRP A 217 0.91 -15.52 -19.60
N TRP A 218 0.09 -15.34 -20.64
CA TRP A 218 0.20 -16.12 -21.89
C TRP A 218 1.26 -15.62 -22.87
N ASN A 219 1.76 -14.38 -22.73
CA ASN A 219 2.72 -13.78 -23.68
C ASN A 219 3.79 -12.93 -22.94
N PRO A 220 4.45 -13.42 -21.87
CA PRO A 220 5.26 -12.57 -20.99
C PRO A 220 6.49 -11.98 -21.68
N GLU A 221 7.05 -12.63 -22.70
CA GLU A 221 8.21 -12.14 -23.46
C GLU A 221 7.81 -11.04 -24.44
N ALA A 222 6.62 -11.14 -25.04
CA ALA A 222 6.22 -10.35 -26.21
C ALA A 222 5.24 -9.20 -25.89
N TYR A 223 4.31 -9.39 -24.94
CA TYR A 223 3.44 -8.33 -24.46
C TYR A 223 4.12 -7.57 -23.33
N LEU A 224 4.34 -6.25 -23.52
CA LEU A 224 5.04 -5.38 -22.56
C LEU A 224 4.33 -5.26 -21.20
N GLY A 225 3.06 -5.64 -21.13
CA GLY A 225 2.27 -5.56 -19.91
C GLY A 225 1.87 -4.15 -19.50
N PRO A 226 0.90 -4.04 -18.57
CA PRO A 226 0.33 -2.76 -18.17
C PRO A 226 1.30 -1.82 -17.45
N ALA A 227 2.32 -2.32 -16.76
CA ALA A 227 3.30 -1.44 -16.09
C ALA A 227 4.18 -0.70 -17.11
N ALA A 228 4.81 -1.42 -18.05
CA ALA A 228 5.68 -0.80 -19.05
C ALA A 228 4.88 0.11 -20.00
N LEU A 229 3.67 -0.29 -20.40
CA LEU A 229 2.79 0.55 -21.24
C LEU A 229 2.29 1.81 -20.51
N LEU A 230 2.03 1.76 -19.20
CA LEU A 230 1.75 2.97 -18.41
C LEU A 230 2.96 3.92 -18.40
N HIS A 231 4.18 3.39 -18.26
CA HIS A 231 5.39 4.20 -18.34
C HIS A 231 5.67 4.73 -19.76
N ALA A 232 5.37 3.97 -20.81
CA ALA A 232 5.42 4.47 -22.19
C ALA A 232 4.45 5.64 -22.37
N HIS A 233 3.19 5.51 -21.92
CA HIS A 233 2.21 6.60 -21.99
C HIS A 233 2.65 7.84 -21.21
N ARG A 234 3.25 7.65 -20.02
CA ARG A 234 3.82 8.73 -19.19
C ARG A 234 4.86 9.57 -19.93
N TRP A 235 5.62 8.99 -20.86
CA TRP A 235 6.60 9.73 -21.68
C TRP A 235 5.99 10.28 -22.98
N ILE A 236 5.07 9.55 -23.61
CA ILE A 236 4.27 10.02 -24.75
C ILE A 236 3.50 11.31 -24.39
N GLN A 237 3.04 11.46 -23.14
CA GLN A 237 2.29 12.63 -22.66
C GLN A 237 3.13 13.78 -22.06
N ASP A 238 4.44 13.62 -21.86
CA ASP A 238 5.26 14.67 -21.24
C ASP A 238 5.59 15.76 -22.26
N SER A 239 5.06 16.97 -22.07
CA SER A 239 5.25 18.12 -22.97
C SER A 239 6.72 18.54 -23.19
N ARG A 240 7.65 17.98 -22.42
CA ARG A 240 9.09 18.26 -22.50
C ARG A 240 9.83 17.28 -23.40
N ASP A 241 9.24 16.11 -23.65
CA ASP A 241 9.77 15.04 -24.50
C ASP A 241 9.45 15.33 -25.97
N GLN A 242 10.41 15.07 -26.87
CA GLN A 242 10.29 15.37 -28.31
C GLN A 242 10.30 14.10 -29.18
N TYR A 243 10.11 12.92 -28.57
CA TYR A 243 10.12 11.61 -29.23
C TYR A 243 8.75 10.93 -29.21
N THR A 244 7.65 11.69 -29.11
CA THR A 244 6.28 11.15 -29.04
C THR A 244 5.96 10.19 -30.18
N LYS A 245 6.36 10.51 -31.42
CA LYS A 245 6.13 9.64 -32.58
C LYS A 245 6.95 8.36 -32.46
N GLU A 246 8.25 8.48 -32.23
CA GLU A 246 9.16 7.33 -32.10
C GLU A 246 8.77 6.39 -30.95
N ARG A 247 8.22 6.93 -29.86
CA ARG A 247 7.67 6.15 -28.73
C ARG A 247 6.36 5.45 -29.07
N LEU A 248 5.48 6.07 -29.86
CA LEU A 248 4.27 5.44 -30.38
C LEU A 248 4.66 4.29 -31.34
N ASP A 249 5.54 4.56 -32.31
CA ASP A 249 6.03 3.58 -33.27
C ASP A 249 6.68 2.37 -32.56
N ALA A 250 7.51 2.60 -31.53
CA ALA A 250 8.21 1.54 -30.79
C ALA A 250 7.28 0.53 -30.06
N VAL A 251 6.06 0.95 -29.72
CA VAL A 251 5.02 0.10 -29.10
C VAL A 251 3.90 -0.28 -30.07
N ASN A 252 3.91 0.20 -31.32
CA ASN A 252 2.88 -0.07 -32.32
C ASN A 252 3.06 -1.48 -32.94
N ASP A 253 2.86 -2.51 -32.14
CA ASP A 253 3.10 -3.90 -32.49
C ASP A 253 2.02 -4.83 -31.91
N GLU A 254 1.68 -5.87 -32.68
CA GLU A 254 0.59 -6.82 -32.38
C GLU A 254 0.71 -7.43 -30.98
N PHE A 255 1.94 -7.72 -30.55
CA PHE A 255 2.23 -8.31 -29.26
C PHE A 255 2.44 -7.25 -28.18
N LYS A 256 3.33 -6.26 -28.42
CA LYS A 256 3.74 -5.27 -27.42
C LYS A 256 2.57 -4.49 -26.83
N LEU A 257 1.59 -4.10 -27.65
CA LEU A 257 0.45 -3.25 -27.27
C LEU A 257 -0.90 -3.95 -27.44
N TYR A 258 -1.10 -4.67 -28.54
CA TYR A 258 -2.45 -5.10 -28.94
C TYR A 258 -2.97 -6.37 -28.23
N ARG A 259 -2.13 -7.13 -27.51
CA ARG A 259 -2.59 -8.20 -26.57
C ARG A 259 -3.39 -7.68 -25.37
N CYS A 260 -3.46 -6.37 -25.14
CA CYS A 260 -4.39 -5.81 -24.16
C CYS A 260 -5.85 -5.93 -24.64
N HIS A 261 -6.58 -6.90 -24.11
CA HIS A 261 -8.00 -7.15 -24.38
C HIS A 261 -8.94 -6.53 -23.32
N THR A 262 -8.50 -5.46 -22.65
CA THR A 262 -9.33 -4.69 -21.69
C THR A 262 -9.92 -5.54 -20.55
N ILE A 263 -9.15 -6.50 -20.03
CA ILE A 263 -9.55 -7.41 -18.93
C ILE A 263 -9.68 -6.68 -17.57
N MET A 264 -9.16 -5.46 -17.45
CA MET A 264 -9.24 -4.56 -16.28
C MET A 264 -8.58 -5.03 -14.96
N ASN A 265 -8.19 -6.31 -14.80
CA ASN A 265 -7.45 -6.80 -13.62
C ASN A 265 -6.24 -5.93 -13.23
N CYS A 266 -5.59 -5.26 -14.18
CA CYS A 266 -4.44 -4.39 -13.95
C CYS A 266 -4.79 -3.08 -13.22
N ALA A 267 -6.03 -2.60 -13.33
CA ALA A 267 -6.53 -1.45 -12.57
C ALA A 267 -7.00 -1.88 -11.18
N HIS A 268 -7.73 -3.00 -11.07
CA HIS A 268 -8.17 -3.56 -9.79
C HIS A 268 -7.00 -3.92 -8.86
N ALA A 269 -5.97 -4.58 -9.40
CA ALA A 269 -4.79 -5.00 -8.64
C ALA A 269 -3.75 -3.88 -8.39
N CYS A 270 -4.06 -2.60 -8.66
CA CYS A 270 -3.09 -1.54 -8.46
C CYS A 270 -3.11 -1.02 -7.00
N PRO A 271 -2.08 -1.28 -6.17
CA PRO A 271 -2.06 -0.86 -4.76
C PRO A 271 -1.91 0.66 -4.59
N LYS A 272 -1.75 1.42 -5.70
CA LYS A 272 -1.68 2.88 -5.73
C LYS A 272 -2.92 3.52 -6.37
N GLY A 273 -3.94 2.73 -6.73
CA GLY A 273 -5.18 3.23 -7.35
C GLY A 273 -5.01 3.80 -8.77
N LEU A 274 -3.91 3.47 -9.45
CA LEU A 274 -3.66 3.88 -10.83
C LEU A 274 -4.50 3.03 -11.80
N ASN A 275 -4.74 3.53 -13.01
CA ASN A 275 -5.51 2.83 -14.03
C ASN A 275 -4.65 2.58 -15.29
N PRO A 276 -3.80 1.53 -15.32
CA PRO A 276 -3.00 1.19 -16.49
C PRO A 276 -3.83 0.90 -17.74
N ALA A 277 -5.02 0.29 -17.59
CA ALA A 277 -5.91 -0.01 -18.72
C ALA A 277 -6.31 1.25 -19.49
N LYS A 278 -6.69 2.32 -18.78
CA LYS A 278 -6.98 3.64 -19.35
C LYS A 278 -5.78 4.23 -20.11
N GLN A 279 -4.56 4.01 -19.61
CA GLN A 279 -3.34 4.50 -20.28
C GLN A 279 -3.04 3.71 -21.56
N ILE A 280 -3.23 2.39 -21.54
CA ILE A 280 -3.12 1.55 -22.75
C ILE A 280 -4.17 1.94 -23.80
N GLU A 281 -5.42 2.15 -23.39
CA GLU A 281 -6.48 2.62 -24.26
C GLU A 281 -6.15 4.00 -24.87
N SER A 282 -5.54 4.89 -24.07
CA SER A 282 -5.09 6.20 -24.52
C SER A 282 -3.95 6.10 -25.55
N ILE A 283 -2.98 5.19 -25.38
CA ILE A 283 -1.98 4.88 -26.43
C ILE A 283 -2.70 4.42 -27.71
N LYS A 284 -3.60 3.42 -27.62
CA LYS A 284 -4.33 2.90 -28.78
C LYS A 284 -5.10 4.00 -29.54
N LYS A 285 -5.70 4.97 -28.83
CA LYS A 285 -6.38 6.14 -29.43
C LYS A 285 -5.43 7.14 -30.10
N LEU A 286 -4.15 7.16 -29.72
CA LEU A 286 -3.12 7.99 -30.36
C LEU A 286 -2.56 7.33 -31.63
N GLN A 287 -2.52 5.98 -31.70
CA GLN A 287 -2.14 5.24 -32.92
C GLN A 287 -3.15 5.38 -34.08
N LEU A 288 -4.35 5.90 -33.81
CA LEU A 288 -5.45 6.08 -34.78
C LEU A 288 -5.60 7.53 -35.27
N ARG A 289 -4.58 8.39 -35.05
CA ARG A 289 -4.59 9.82 -35.37
C ARG A 289 -3.41 10.20 -36.26
#